data_AF-A0A0H5PYW3-F1
#
_entry.id   AF-A0A0H5PYW3-F1
#
_cell.length_a   1.000
_cell.length_b   1.000
_cell.length_c   1.000
_cell.angle_alpha   90.00
_cell.angle_beta   90.00
_cell.angle_gamma   90.00
#
_symmetry.space_group_name_H-M   'P 1'
#
loop_
_entity.id
_entity.type
_entity.pdbx_description
1 polymer ?
#
loop_
_entity_poly.entity_id
_entity_poly.type
_entity_poly.pdbx_seq_one_letter_code
_entity_poly.pdbx_strand_id
1 'polypeptide(L)'
;MSTTTHYENANFLRELAESLPRIWPNGTPARTELLQRLADEELAQAQHSEWIRAKVAAARADTRPTLTTDEVRASLKARYERLRDASR
;
A
#
# COMPACT_ATOMS: atom_id res chain seq x y z
N MET A 1 6.32 -8.93 -10.98
CA MET A 1 7.29 -8.93 -9.85
C MET A 1 6.61 -9.46 -8.62
N SER A 2 7.36 -10.09 -7.71
CA SER A 2 6.82 -10.62 -6.44
C SER A 2 6.93 -9.58 -5.32
N THR A 3 6.16 -9.73 -4.23
CA THR A 3 6.34 -8.90 -3.01
C THR A 3 7.77 -8.99 -2.47
N THR A 4 8.37 -10.18 -2.51
CA THR A 4 9.77 -10.42 -2.14
C THR A 4 10.72 -9.56 -2.98
N THR A 5 10.51 -9.48 -4.30
CA THR A 5 11.32 -8.65 -5.18
C THR A 5 11.26 -7.17 -4.82
N HIS A 6 10.07 -6.66 -4.45
CA HIS A 6 9.93 -5.26 -4.03
C HIS A 6 10.67 -4.98 -2.71
N TYR A 7 10.64 -5.90 -1.74
CA TYR A 7 11.43 -5.78 -0.51
C TYR A 7 12.95 -5.83 -0.78
N GLU A 8 13.40 -6.73 -1.66
CA GLU A 8 14.81 -6.82 -2.06
C GLU A 8 15.28 -5.53 -2.73
N ASN A 9 14.47 -4.97 -3.65
CA ASN A 9 14.76 -3.70 -4.30
C ASN A 9 14.83 -2.55 -3.30
N ALA A 10 13.88 -2.47 -2.36
CA ALA A 10 13.86 -1.42 -1.34
C ALA A 10 15.14 -1.46 -0.47
N ASN A 11 15.55 -2.66 -0.04
CA ASN A 11 16.78 -2.83 0.73
C ASN A 11 18.02 -2.44 -0.09
N PHE A 12 18.13 -2.93 -1.33
CA PHE A 12 19.24 -2.60 -2.21
C PHE A 12 19.37 -1.09 -2.44
N LEU A 13 18.26 -0.40 -2.74
CA LEU A 13 18.25 1.05 -2.99
C LEU A 13 18.68 1.83 -1.74
N ARG A 14 18.29 1.36 -0.56
CA ARG A 14 18.65 1.98 0.71
C ARG A 14 20.13 1.79 1.05
N GLU A 15 20.66 0.58 0.89
CA GLU A 15 22.10 0.31 1.03
C GLU A 15 22.94 1.10 0.01
N LEU A 16 22.43 1.23 -1.23
CA LEU A 16 23.07 2.04 -2.25
C LEU A 16 23.08 3.53 -1.87
N ALA A 17 21.98 4.05 -1.33
CA ALA A 17 21.90 5.43 -0.86
C ALA A 17 22.89 5.71 0.28
N GLU A 18 23.04 4.77 1.22
CA GLU A 18 23.95 4.85 2.36
C GLU A 18 25.43 4.77 1.95
N SER A 19 25.74 3.92 0.96
CA SER A 19 27.11 3.76 0.45
C SER A 19 27.51 4.82 -0.57
N LEU A 20 26.55 5.51 -1.20
CA LEU A 20 26.76 6.48 -2.28
C LEU A 20 27.82 7.55 -1.94
N PRO A 21 27.79 8.21 -0.77
CA PRO A 21 28.77 9.25 -0.43
C PRO A 21 30.21 8.72 -0.35
N ARG A 22 30.38 7.43 -0.07
CA ARG A 22 31.69 6.77 0.03
C ARG A 22 32.22 6.34 -1.33
N ILE A 23 31.35 5.75 -2.17
CA ILE A 23 31.72 5.23 -3.50
C ILE A 23 31.77 6.32 -4.56
N TRP A 24 31.03 7.42 -4.36
CA TRP A 24 31.04 8.60 -5.22
C TRP A 24 31.09 9.88 -4.36
N PRO A 25 32.28 10.28 -3.90
CA PRO A 25 32.46 11.46 -3.05
C PRO A 25 32.04 12.77 -3.72
N ASN A 26 32.14 12.85 -5.04
CA ASN A 26 31.69 13.99 -5.85
C ASN A 26 30.19 13.92 -6.22
N GLY A 27 29.44 12.99 -5.62
CA GLY A 27 28.02 12.78 -5.90
C GLY A 27 27.17 13.91 -5.32
N THR A 28 26.01 14.16 -5.94
CA THR A 28 25.06 15.17 -5.43
C THR A 28 24.17 14.56 -4.34
N PRO A 29 23.85 15.32 -3.26
CA PRO A 29 22.88 14.89 -2.25
C PRO A 29 21.53 14.46 -2.85
N ALA A 30 21.12 15.11 -3.94
CA ALA A 30 19.91 14.79 -4.70
C ALA A 30 19.85 13.33 -5.21
N ARG A 31 20.99 12.68 -5.47
CA ARG A 31 21.00 11.26 -5.86
C ARG A 31 20.74 10.33 -4.68
N THR A 32 21.30 10.63 -3.51
CA THR A 32 21.00 9.89 -2.29
C THR A 32 19.51 10.02 -1.92
N GLU A 33 18.97 11.23 -2.00
CA GLU A 33 17.54 11.49 -1.76
C GLU A 33 16.65 10.73 -2.75
N LEU A 34 17.02 10.71 -4.04
CA LEU A 34 16.29 9.94 -5.05
C LEU A 34 16.27 8.45 -4.72
N LEU A 35 17.43 7.88 -4.35
CA LEU A 35 17.52 6.46 -4.00
C LEU A 35 16.69 6.11 -2.75
N GLN A 36 16.71 6.98 -1.74
CA GLN A 36 15.87 6.81 -0.55
C GLN A 36 14.39 6.84 -0.91
N ARG A 37 13.96 7.80 -1.74
CA ARG A 37 12.59 7.87 -2.20
C ARG A 37 12.17 6.63 -3.00
N LEU A 38 13.02 6.14 -3.90
CA LEU A 38 12.73 4.91 -4.65
C LEU A 38 12.65 3.69 -3.73
N ALA A 39 13.49 3.61 -2.70
CA ALA A 39 13.40 2.55 -1.69
C ALA A 39 12.05 2.58 -0.96
N ASP A 40 11.59 3.78 -0.58
CA ASP A 40 10.29 3.95 0.07
C ASP A 40 9.12 3.60 -0.86
N GLU A 41 9.21 3.94 -2.15
CA GLU A 41 8.21 3.57 -3.17
C GLU A 41 8.13 2.04 -3.35
N GLU A 42 9.27 1.34 -3.44
CA GLU A 42 9.31 -0.13 -3.53
C GLU A 42 8.75 -0.79 -2.26
N LEU A 43 9.08 -0.26 -1.08
CA LEU A 43 8.54 -0.74 0.20
C LEU A 43 7.03 -0.56 0.27
N ALA A 44 6.52 0.61 -0.10
CA ALA A 44 5.09 0.90 -0.13
C ALA A 44 4.36 -0.04 -1.10
N GLN A 45 4.96 -0.35 -2.25
CA GLN A 45 4.39 -1.29 -3.23
C GLN A 45 4.32 -2.72 -2.69
N ALA A 46 5.35 -3.17 -1.97
CA ALA A 46 5.35 -4.48 -1.30
C ALA A 46 4.22 -4.58 -0.27
N GLN A 47 4.14 -3.61 0.63
CA GLN A 47 3.11 -3.55 1.68
C GLN A 47 1.70 -3.46 1.11
N HIS A 48 1.51 -2.66 0.05
CA HIS A 48 0.22 -2.56 -0.62
C HIS A 48 -0.22 -3.90 -1.20
N SER A 49 0.69 -4.61 -1.86
CA SER A 49 0.40 -5.91 -2.46
C SER A 49 0.05 -6.96 -1.40
N GLU A 50 0.74 -6.96 -0.26
CA GLU A 50 0.41 -7.83 0.89
C GLU A 50 -0.95 -7.49 1.49
N TRP A 51 -1.25 -6.20 1.66
CA TRP A 51 -2.54 -5.74 2.15
C TRP A 51 -3.68 -6.18 1.22
N ILE A 52 -3.53 -6.03 -0.10
CA ILE A 52 -4.52 -6.51 -1.08
C ILE A 52 -4.71 -8.03 -0.94
N ARG A 53 -3.62 -8.79 -0.86
CA ARG A 53 -3.68 -10.25 -0.73
C ARG A 53 -4.43 -10.66 0.54
N ALA A 54 -4.12 -10.05 1.67
CA ALA A 54 -4.79 -10.30 2.94
C ALA A 54 -6.28 -9.94 2.88
N LYS A 55 -6.62 -8.78 2.31
CA LYS A 55 -8.01 -8.32 2.12
C LYS A 55 -8.80 -9.29 1.25
N VAL A 56 -8.23 -9.75 0.14
CA VAL A 56 -8.87 -10.72 -0.76
C VAL A 56 -9.01 -12.09 -0.11
N ALA A 57 -7.99 -12.56 0.62
CA ALA A 57 -8.06 -13.81 1.36
C ALA A 57 -9.18 -13.79 2.41
N ALA A 58 -9.29 -12.71 3.17
CA ALA A 58 -10.37 -12.52 4.14
C ALA A 58 -11.75 -12.49 3.47
N ALA A 59 -11.90 -11.76 2.35
CA ALA A 59 -13.16 -11.71 1.61
C ALA A 59 -13.55 -13.08 1.00
N ARG A 60 -12.58 -13.88 0.55
CA ARG A 60 -12.82 -15.24 0.03
C ARG A 60 -13.15 -16.25 1.13
N ALA A 61 -12.64 -16.04 2.34
CA ALA A 61 -12.93 -16.88 3.50
C ALA A 61 -14.32 -16.58 4.12
N ASP A 62 -14.95 -15.46 3.75
CA ASP A 62 -16.29 -15.10 4.21
C ASP A 62 -17.34 -16.03 3.58
N THR A 63 -18.06 -16.77 4.42
CA THR A 63 -19.09 -17.73 4.00
C THR A 63 -20.49 -17.12 3.90
N ARG A 64 -20.64 -15.83 4.22
CA ARG A 64 -21.94 -15.16 4.12
C ARG A 64 -22.38 -15.07 2.65
N PRO A 65 -23.69 -15.16 2.37
CA PRO A 65 -24.19 -15.04 1.01
C PRO A 65 -23.89 -13.66 0.42
N THR A 66 -23.69 -13.62 -0.89
CA THR A 66 -23.53 -12.37 -1.63
C THR A 66 -24.82 -11.56 -1.59
N LEU A 67 -24.68 -10.24 -1.43
CA LEU A 67 -25.79 -9.31 -1.57
C LEU A 67 -25.95 -8.89 -3.04
N THR A 68 -27.19 -8.70 -3.45
CA THR A 68 -27.51 -8.05 -4.72
C THR A 68 -27.17 -6.56 -4.66
N THR A 69 -26.97 -5.94 -5.82
CA THR A 69 -26.70 -4.50 -5.93
C THR A 69 -27.81 -3.66 -5.27
N ASP A 70 -29.07 -4.10 -5.36
CA ASP A 70 -30.20 -3.36 -4.78
C ASP A 70 -30.23 -3.44 -3.26
N GLU A 71 -29.92 -4.61 -2.67
CA GLU A 71 -29.77 -4.77 -1.22
C GLU A 71 -28.60 -3.91 -0.69
N VAL A 72 -27.48 -3.89 -1.40
CA VAL A 72 -26.34 -3.02 -1.06
C VAL A 72 -26.75 -1.54 -1.09
N ARG A 73 -27.45 -1.11 -2.15
CA ARG A 73 -27.91 0.28 -2.29
C ARG A 73 -28.86 0.67 -1.16
N ALA A 74 -29.82 -0.19 -0.82
CA ALA A 74 -30.78 0.06 0.26
C ALA A 74 -30.07 0.16 1.63
N SER A 75 -29.15 -0.76 1.91
CA SER A 75 -28.33 -0.75 3.14
C SER A 75 -27.50 0.52 3.28
N LEU A 76 -26.84 0.97 2.20
CA LEU A 76 -26.07 2.21 2.19
C LEU A 76 -26.96 3.43 2.41
N LYS A 77 -28.12 3.53 1.74
CA LYS A 77 -29.06 4.63 1.92
C LYS A 77 -29.53 4.74 3.39
N ALA A 78 -29.96 3.62 3.97
CA ALA A 78 -30.40 3.58 5.37
C ALA A 78 -29.26 3.92 6.36
N ARG A 79 -28.00 3.59 6.02
CA ARG A 79 -26.84 3.99 6.82
C ARG A 79 -26.58 5.50 6.73
N TYR A 80 -26.69 6.09 5.55
CA TYR A 80 -26.51 7.54 5.37
C TYR A 80 -27.59 8.35 6.09
N GLU A 81 -28.85 7.91 6.04
CA GLU A 81 -29.96 8.55 6.76
C GLU A 81 -29.71 8.56 8.27
N ARG A 82 -29.33 7.41 8.85
CA ARG A 82 -28.98 7.32 10.28
C ARG A 82 -27.82 8.24 10.67
N LEU A 83 -26.77 8.32 9.84
CA LEU A 83 -25.63 9.20 10.11
C LEU A 83 -26.02 10.68 10.06
N ARG A 84 -26.90 11.04 9.12
CA ARG A 84 -27.42 12.41 8.99
C ARG A 84 -28.27 12.80 10.19
N ASP A 85 -29.16 11.92 10.63
CA ASP A 85 -30.06 12.20 11.74
C ASP A 85 -29.34 12.25 13.09
N ALA A 86 -28.26 11.46 13.26
CA ALA A 86 -27.41 11.53 14.44
C ALA A 86 -26.49 12.77 14.49
N SER A 87 -26.36 13.49 13.38
CA SER A 87 -25.56 14.72 13.27
C SER A 87 -26.40 16.00 13.43
N ARG A 88 -27.69 15.87 13.75
CA ARG A 88 -28.64 16.95 14.04
C ARG A 88 -28.96 16.99 15.53
#